data_AF-A0A443S3J2-F1
#
_entry.id   AF-A0A443S3J2-F1
#
_cell.length_a   1.000
_cell.length_b   1.000
_cell.length_c   1.000
_cell.angle_alpha   90.00
_cell.angle_beta   90.00
_cell.angle_gamma   90.00
#
_symmetry.space_group_name_H-M   'P 1'
#
loop_
_entity.id
_entity.type
_entity.pdbx_description
1 polymer ?
#
loop_
_entity_poly.entity_id
_entity_poly.type
_entity_poly.pdbx_seq_one_letter_code
_entity_poly.pdbx_strand_id
1 'polypeptide(L)'
;MVVKKGLFLLIIAGNAAVDTCTRSASSTPLVFTVAASNISNALAPFSNYGTCVDIIAPGVNSRIAYLSNRYADGDGTSLATPYLAGWAAVVQGCTSKHLKN
;
A
#
# COMPACT_ATOMS: atom_id res chain seq x y z
N MET A 1 1.30 14.45 15.27
CA MET A 1 1.36 13.66 14.03
C MET A 1 1.48 12.19 14.41
N VAL A 2 0.61 11.31 13.88
CA VAL A 2 0.42 9.92 14.35
C VAL A 2 1.70 9.07 14.24
N VAL A 3 2.49 9.26 13.19
CA VAL A 3 3.80 8.62 12.98
C VAL A 3 4.83 8.96 14.06
N LYS A 4 4.77 10.16 14.68
CA LYS A 4 5.67 10.51 15.81
C LYS A 4 5.35 9.75 17.10
N LYS A 5 4.22 9.03 17.16
CA LYS A 5 3.87 8.15 18.28
C LYS A 5 4.37 6.70 18.09
N GLY A 6 5.27 6.46 17.13
CA GLY A 6 5.83 5.14 16.85
C GLY A 6 4.89 4.23 16.04
N LEU A 7 3.87 4.80 15.41
CA LEU A 7 2.95 4.05 14.55
C LEU A 7 3.48 4.03 13.11
N PHE A 8 3.65 2.83 12.57
CA PHE A 8 3.91 2.60 11.16
C PHE A 8 2.66 2.91 10.33
N LEU A 9 2.78 3.75 9.30
CA LEU A 9 1.65 4.20 8.50
C LEU A 9 1.90 3.95 7.02
N LEU A 10 0.99 3.18 6.41
CA LEU A 10 0.94 2.95 4.97
C LEU A 10 -0.15 3.86 4.36
N ILE A 11 0.14 4.46 3.22
CA ILE A 11 -0.78 5.33 2.47
C ILE A 11 -0.79 4.91 0.99
N ILE A 12 -1.95 5.05 0.35
CA ILE A 12 -2.11 4.78 -1.08
C ILE A 12 -1.37 5.86 -1.90
N ALA A 13 -0.68 5.49 -2.99
CA ALA A 13 -0.10 6.48 -3.90
C ALA A 13 -1.17 7.28 -4.67
N GLY A 14 -2.32 6.67 -4.94
CA GLY A 14 -3.43 7.24 -5.70
C GLY A 14 -3.56 6.65 -7.11
N ASN A 15 -4.72 6.86 -7.73
CA ASN A 15 -5.12 6.19 -8.98
C ASN A 15 -5.36 7.19 -10.14
N ALA A 16 -4.49 8.19 -10.29
CA ALA A 16 -4.65 9.27 -11.27
C ALA A 16 -3.54 9.33 -12.33
N ALA A 17 -2.64 8.36 -12.37
CA ALA A 17 -1.50 8.31 -13.30
C ALA A 17 -0.66 9.61 -13.30
N VAL A 18 -0.33 10.10 -12.10
CA VAL A 18 0.51 11.30 -11.93
C VAL A 18 1.65 11.07 -10.95
N ASP A 19 2.54 12.06 -10.84
CA ASP A 19 3.53 12.10 -9.78
C ASP A 19 2.88 12.25 -8.38
N THR A 20 3.12 11.27 -7.52
CA THR A 20 2.65 11.15 -6.15
C THR A 20 3.17 12.27 -5.26
N CYS A 21 4.33 12.86 -5.58
CA CYS A 21 4.87 14.01 -4.86
C CYS A 21 3.95 15.24 -4.94
N THR A 22 3.08 15.32 -5.96
CA THR A 22 2.08 16.39 -6.09
C THR A 22 0.81 16.16 -5.26
N ARG A 23 0.71 15.04 -4.52
CA ARG A 23 -0.50 14.61 -3.83
C ARG A 23 -0.36 14.70 -2.33
N SER A 24 -1.36 15.27 -1.68
CA SER A 24 -1.40 15.41 -0.22
C SER A 24 -1.51 14.06 0.47
N ALA A 25 -0.99 13.97 1.69
CA ALA A 25 -0.82 12.75 2.49
C ALA A 25 0.17 11.73 1.91
N SER A 26 0.07 11.35 0.64
CA SER A 26 0.99 10.41 -0.01
C SER A 26 2.39 10.98 -0.28
N SER A 27 2.56 12.30 -0.32
CA SER A 27 3.87 12.96 -0.38
C SER A 27 4.46 13.29 1.00
N THR A 28 3.76 12.95 2.09
CA THR A 28 4.18 13.37 3.44
C THR A 28 5.41 12.58 3.88
N PRO A 29 6.46 13.25 4.40
CA PRO A 29 7.61 12.53 4.97
C PRO A 29 7.19 11.61 6.12
N LEU A 30 7.89 10.48 6.27
CA LEU A 30 7.70 9.48 7.33
C LEU A 30 6.46 8.58 7.19
N VAL A 31 5.71 8.67 6.08
CA VAL A 31 4.74 7.63 5.71
C VAL A 31 5.36 6.69 4.68
N PHE A 32 4.77 5.50 4.52
CA PHE A 32 5.13 4.56 3.47
C PHE A 32 4.05 4.56 2.39
N THR A 33 4.39 5.08 1.23
CA THR A 33 3.46 5.28 0.12
C THR A 33 3.52 4.11 -0.86
N VAL A 34 2.35 3.53 -1.15
CA VAL A 34 2.23 2.27 -1.87
C VAL A 34 1.55 2.47 -3.23
N ALA A 35 2.29 2.16 -4.30
CA ALA A 35 1.79 2.11 -5.67
C ALA A 35 1.31 0.70 -6.05
N ALA A 36 0.57 0.60 -7.15
CA ALA A 36 -0.05 -0.65 -7.61
C ALA A 36 0.70 -1.25 -8.80
N SER A 37 1.02 -2.55 -8.74
CA SER A 37 1.45 -3.35 -9.89
C SER A 37 0.35 -4.26 -10.41
N ASN A 38 0.51 -4.68 -11.66
CA ASN A 38 -0.22 -5.79 -12.26
C ASN A 38 0.55 -7.11 -12.14
N ILE A 39 -0.07 -8.20 -12.62
CA ILE A 39 0.49 -9.56 -12.56
C ILE A 39 1.81 -9.73 -13.33
N SER A 40 2.09 -8.85 -14.29
CA SER A 40 3.34 -8.84 -15.06
C SER A 40 4.45 -8.05 -14.37
N ASN A 41 4.28 -7.69 -13.09
CA ASN A 41 5.16 -6.81 -12.31
C ASN A 41 5.35 -5.41 -12.94
N ALA A 42 4.45 -4.99 -13.82
CA ALA A 42 4.45 -3.63 -14.34
C ALA A 42 3.62 -2.73 -13.44
N LEU A 43 4.00 -1.46 -13.34
CA LEU A 43 3.18 -0.44 -12.69
C LEU A 43 1.81 -0.38 -13.38
N ALA A 44 0.74 -0.40 -12.59
CA ALA A 44 -0.61 -0.31 -13.12
C ALA A 44 -0.81 1.03 -13.84
N PRO A 45 -1.47 1.08 -15.01
CA PRO A 45 -1.60 2.31 -15.79
C PRO A 45 -2.25 3.49 -15.06
N PHE A 46 -3.11 3.20 -14.07
CA PHE A 46 -3.75 4.22 -13.23
C PHE A 46 -2.91 4.64 -12.03
N SER A 47 -1.90 3.84 -11.62
CA SER A 47 -1.16 4.11 -10.39
C SER A 47 -0.40 5.41 -10.51
N ASN A 48 -0.45 6.22 -9.45
CA ASN A 48 0.50 7.30 -9.31
C ASN A 48 1.93 6.74 -9.18
N TYR A 49 2.90 7.55 -9.55
CA TYR A 49 4.33 7.20 -9.68
C TYR A 49 5.21 8.27 -9.02
N GLY A 50 6.53 8.21 -9.22
CA GLY A 50 7.47 9.24 -8.78
C GLY A 50 8.27 8.85 -7.53
N THR A 51 9.14 9.75 -7.09
CA THR A 51 10.11 9.48 -6.02
C THR A 51 9.50 9.43 -4.62
N CYS A 52 8.27 9.91 -4.44
CA CYS A 52 7.52 9.82 -3.19
C CYS A 52 6.77 8.48 -3.04
N VAL A 53 6.97 7.53 -3.95
CA VAL A 53 6.51 6.15 -3.80
C VAL A 53 7.63 5.35 -3.15
N ASP A 54 7.36 4.75 -1.99
CA ASP A 54 8.35 3.93 -1.28
C ASP A 54 8.37 2.49 -1.81
N ILE A 55 7.21 1.99 -2.26
CA ILE A 55 7.04 0.58 -2.61
C ILE A 55 5.87 0.35 -3.56
N ILE A 56 5.99 -0.68 -4.38
CA ILE A 56 4.95 -1.13 -5.31
C ILE A 56 4.45 -2.51 -4.83
N ALA A 57 3.14 -2.69 -4.77
CA ALA A 57 2.51 -3.96 -4.39
C ALA A 57 1.38 -4.35 -5.37
N PRO A 58 0.97 -5.63 -5.41
CA PRO A 58 -0.09 -6.09 -6.30
C PRO A 58 -1.41 -5.35 -6.05
N GLY A 59 -1.97 -4.70 -7.07
CA GLY A 59 -3.18 -3.90 -6.96
C GLY A 59 -4.10 -3.94 -8.17
N VAL A 60 -3.91 -4.91 -9.07
CA VAL A 60 -4.75 -5.12 -10.26
C VAL A 60 -5.26 -6.55 -10.25
N ASN A 61 -6.53 -6.72 -10.63
CA ASN A 61 -7.25 -7.99 -10.64
C ASN A 61 -7.20 -8.68 -9.26
N SER A 62 -7.41 -7.90 -8.20
CA SER A 62 -7.36 -8.37 -6.82
C SER A 62 -8.74 -8.83 -6.36
N ARG A 63 -8.84 -10.11 -6.00
CA ARG A 63 -10.05 -10.71 -5.41
C ARG A 63 -10.21 -10.25 -3.95
N ILE A 64 -11.30 -9.58 -3.63
CA ILE A 64 -11.59 -9.04 -2.29
C ILE A 64 -12.94 -9.48 -1.75
N ALA A 65 -13.03 -9.54 -0.42
CA ALA A 65 -14.32 -9.63 0.25
C ALA A 65 -15.17 -8.39 -0.04
N TYR A 66 -16.46 -8.61 -0.24
CA TYR A 66 -17.42 -7.58 -0.61
C TYR A 66 -18.74 -7.76 0.14
N LEU A 67 -19.59 -6.73 0.08
CA LEU A 67 -20.86 -6.71 0.80
C LEU A 67 -21.74 -7.92 0.47
N SER A 68 -22.54 -8.32 1.47
CA SER A 68 -23.48 -9.44 1.39
C SER A 68 -22.80 -10.80 1.21
N ASN A 69 -21.68 -11.04 1.89
CA ASN A 69 -20.91 -12.31 1.84
C ASN A 69 -20.51 -12.71 0.42
N ARG A 70 -20.15 -11.71 -0.39
CA ARG A 70 -19.68 -11.92 -1.76
C ARG A 70 -18.21 -11.58 -1.86
N TYR A 71 -17.67 -11.89 -3.02
CA TYR A 71 -16.35 -11.43 -3.41
C TYR A 71 -16.47 -10.65 -4.72
N ALA A 72 -15.61 -9.65 -4.87
CA ALA A 72 -15.48 -8.85 -6.08
C ALA A 72 -14.01 -8.81 -6.50
N ASP A 73 -13.78 -8.55 -7.78
CA ASP A 73 -12.45 -8.26 -8.31
C ASP A 73 -12.35 -6.75 -8.51
N GLY A 74 -11.18 -6.19 -8.17
CA GLY A 74 -10.98 -4.76 -8.22
C GLY A 74 -9.53 -4.36 -8.47
N ASP A 75 -9.38 -3.10 -8.84
CA ASP A 75 -8.13 -2.46 -9.18
C ASP A 75 -7.93 -1.18 -8.36
N GLY A 76 -6.72 -0.94 -7.87
CA GLY A 76 -6.39 0.28 -7.15
C GLY A 76 -5.19 0.18 -6.22
N THR A 77 -4.55 1.33 -5.99
CA THR A 77 -3.57 1.51 -4.90
C THR A 77 -4.19 1.27 -3.51
N SER A 78 -5.51 1.44 -3.38
CA SER A 78 -6.33 1.07 -2.22
C SER A 78 -6.38 -0.44 -1.96
N LEU A 79 -6.07 -1.27 -2.96
CA LEU A 79 -5.99 -2.74 -2.84
C LEU A 79 -4.54 -3.20 -2.64
N ALA A 80 -3.58 -2.48 -3.25
CA ALA A 80 -2.14 -2.71 -3.02
C ALA A 80 -1.71 -2.42 -1.58
N THR A 81 -2.23 -1.34 -0.98
CA THR A 81 -1.87 -0.90 0.37
C THR A 81 -2.19 -1.93 1.47
N PRO A 82 -3.42 -2.50 1.56
CA PRO A 82 -3.72 -3.52 2.57
C PRO A 82 -2.94 -4.83 2.35
N TYR A 83 -2.53 -5.16 1.11
CA TYR A 83 -1.65 -6.30 0.85
C TYR A 83 -0.31 -6.12 1.58
N LEU A 84 0.31 -4.95 1.42
CA LEU A 84 1.55 -4.63 2.12
C LEU A 84 1.36 -4.52 3.64
N ALA A 85 0.22 -3.99 4.09
CA ALA A 85 -0.11 -3.92 5.51
C ALA A 85 -0.12 -5.31 6.17
N GLY A 86 -0.72 -6.29 5.50
CA GLY A 86 -0.70 -7.69 5.95
C GLY A 86 0.72 -8.24 6.02
N TRP A 87 1.55 -7.99 4.99
CA TRP A 87 2.94 -8.44 4.99
C TRP A 87 3.76 -7.80 6.11
N ALA A 88 3.65 -6.49 6.32
CA ALA A 88 4.31 -5.78 7.41
C ALA A 88 3.88 -6.32 8.78
N ALA A 89 2.60 -6.66 8.97
CA ALA A 89 2.10 -7.26 10.20
C ALA A 89 2.69 -8.66 10.46
N VAL A 90 2.84 -9.49 9.43
CA VAL A 90 3.48 -10.81 9.53
C VAL A 90 4.95 -10.65 9.94
N VAL A 91 5.69 -9.75 9.26
CA VAL A 91 7.09 -9.48 9.58
C VAL A 91 7.24 -9.01 11.04
N GLN A 92 6.42 -8.05 11.46
CA GLN A 92 6.40 -7.56 12.85
C GLN A 92 6.09 -8.66 13.87
N GLY A 93 5.15 -9.55 13.55
CA GLY A 93 4.80 -10.69 14.40
C GLY A 93 5.94 -11.70 14.57
N CYS A 94 6.69 -11.96 13.49
CA CYS A 94 7.85 -12.84 13.52
C CYS A 94 9.04 -12.21 14.28
N THR A 95 9.33 -10.93 14.06
CA THR A 95 10.48 -10.25 14.70
C THR A 95 10.23 -9.96 16.18
N SER A 96 8.99 -9.64 16.58
CA SER A 96 8.65 -9.37 17.98
C SER A 96 8.87 -10.58 18.90
N LYS A 97 8.78 -11.81 18.37
CA LYS A 97 9.11 -13.02 19.14
C LYS A 97 10.62 -13.19 19.39
N HIS A 98 11.47 -12.65 18.51
CA HIS A 98 12.93 -12.68 18.70
C HIS A 98 13.45 -11.55 19.59
N LEU A 99 12.73 -10.43 19.72
CA LEU A 99 13.13 -9.30 20.57
C LEU A 99 12.80 -9.49 22.07
N LYS A 100 12.15 -10.60 22.44
CA LYS A 100 11.79 -10.92 23.83
C LYS A 100 12.75 -11.90 24.53
N ASN A 101 13.86 -12.26 23.88
CA ASN A 101 14.92 -13.10 24.44
C ASN A 101 16.23 -12.32 24.52
#